data_AF-X1CWT5-F1
#
_entry.id   AF-X1CWT5-F1
#
_cell.length_a   1.000
_cell.length_b   1.000
_cell.length_c   1.000
_cell.angle_alpha   90.00
_cell.angle_beta   90.00
_cell.angle_gamma   90.00
#
_symmetry.space_group_name_H-M   'P 1'
#
loop_
_entity.id
_entity.type
_entity.pdbx_description
1 polymer ?
#
loop_
_entity_poly.entity_id
_entity_poly.type
_entity_poly.pdbx_seq_one_letter_code
_entity_poly.pdbx_strand_id
1 'polypeptide(L)'
;STTYYDELKSKKPKNVNLILRTRDLEYDSFYKYGDDWNKLSMKQFLEKDGNYETFSSYIQAPPDNEYDAILIDGRSRIYCARHIYDHNLLADGGRMLVHDYDRKWYHSIEIWFEPIYSVDRLTLFRKR
;
A
#
# COMPACT_ATOMS: atom_id res chain seq x y z
N SER A 1 -13.52 12.44 -4.21
CA SER A 1 -14.54 13.23 -3.48
C SER A 1 -14.58 12.76 -2.03
N THR A 2 -14.82 13.67 -1.08
CA THR A 2 -14.96 13.35 0.35
C THR A 2 -16.20 12.52 0.67
N THR A 3 -17.24 12.59 -0.17
CA THR A 3 -18.53 11.88 0.00
C THR A 3 -18.41 10.36 0.10
N TYR A 4 -17.56 9.72 -0.73
CA TYR A 4 -17.37 8.26 -0.67
C TYR A 4 -16.64 7.84 0.62
N TYR A 5 -15.67 8.64 1.05
CA TYR A 5 -14.95 8.37 2.29
C TYR A 5 -15.86 8.51 3.52
N ASP A 6 -16.69 9.55 3.54
CA ASP A 6 -17.66 9.76 4.61
C ASP A 6 -18.66 8.60 4.67
N GLU A 7 -19.09 8.08 3.52
CA GLU A 7 -19.92 6.88 3.43
C GLU A 7 -19.21 5.63 4.00
N LEU A 8 -17.97 5.37 3.60
CA LEU A 8 -17.17 4.26 4.14
C LEU A 8 -17.00 4.38 5.66
N LYS A 9 -16.70 5.59 6.15
CA LYS A 9 -16.53 5.87 7.57
C LYS A 9 -17.82 5.61 8.36
N SER A 10 -18.98 5.86 7.76
CA SER A 10 -20.29 5.58 8.37
C SER A 10 -20.64 4.10 8.43
N LYS A 11 -20.12 3.29 7.50
CA LYS A 11 -20.44 1.86 7.35
C LYS A 11 -19.37 0.92 7.92
N LYS A 12 -18.18 1.43 8.28
CA LYS A 12 -17.06 0.59 8.72
C LYS A 12 -17.39 -0.18 10.01
N PRO A 13 -16.95 -1.45 10.13
CA PRO A 13 -16.95 -2.17 11.40
C PRO A 13 -16.16 -1.42 12.49
N LYS A 14 -16.51 -1.66 13.77
CA LYS A 14 -15.88 -0.98 14.91
C LYS A 14 -14.38 -1.26 15.03
N ASN A 15 -13.94 -2.45 14.63
CA ASN A 15 -12.55 -2.91 14.66
C ASN A 15 -11.73 -2.49 13.42
N VAL A 16 -12.29 -1.69 12.51
CA VAL A 16 -11.57 -1.19 11.33
C VAL A 16 -11.12 0.24 11.59
N ASN A 17 -9.81 0.48 11.56
CA ASN A 17 -9.23 1.82 11.58
C ASN A 17 -9.12 2.33 10.14
N LEU A 18 -9.95 3.33 9.80
CA LEU A 18 -9.94 3.97 8.49
C LEU A 18 -9.25 5.34 8.60
N ILE A 19 -8.18 5.53 7.83
CA ILE A 19 -7.36 6.74 7.84
C ILE A 19 -7.30 7.28 6.41
N LEU A 20 -7.77 8.52 6.22
CA LEU A 20 -7.62 9.26 4.96
C LEU A 20 -6.53 10.31 5.09
N ARG A 21 -5.74 10.45 4.02
CA ARG A 21 -4.85 11.59 3.82
C ARG A 21 -5.22 12.26 2.50
N THR A 22 -5.50 13.56 2.55
CA THR A 22 -5.99 14.34 1.40
C THR A 22 -4.98 14.45 0.26
N ARG A 23 -3.68 14.36 0.57
CA ARG A 23 -2.62 14.36 -0.45
C ARG A 23 -2.77 13.23 -1.47
N ASP A 24 -3.37 12.11 -1.08
CA ASP A 24 -3.67 10.98 -1.97
C ASP A 24 -4.76 11.32 -3.00
N LEU A 25 -5.64 12.27 -2.68
CA LEU A 25 -6.73 12.72 -3.56
C LEU A 25 -6.27 13.81 -4.54
N GLU A 26 -5.19 14.51 -4.21
CA GLU A 26 -4.65 15.63 -4.98
C GLU A 26 -3.46 15.23 -5.85
N TYR A 27 -2.90 14.03 -5.65
CA TYR A 27 -1.82 13.52 -6.49
C TYR A 27 -2.37 13.09 -7.85
N ASP A 28 -2.51 14.09 -8.72
CA ASP A 28 -2.77 13.94 -10.15
C ASP A 28 -1.50 13.41 -10.82
N SER A 29 -1.15 12.17 -10.49
CA SER A 29 -0.07 11.49 -11.20
C SER A 29 -0.43 11.47 -12.68
N PHE A 30 0.58 11.60 -13.55
CA PHE A 30 0.53 11.33 -14.98
C PHE A 30 0.21 9.84 -15.28
N TYR A 31 -0.80 9.29 -14.61
CA TYR A 31 -1.37 7.97 -14.81
C TYR A 31 -2.12 8.02 -16.12
N LYS A 32 -1.45 7.59 -17.18
CA LYS A 32 -2.13 7.26 -18.42
C LYS A 32 -2.56 5.81 -18.30
N TYR A 33 -3.87 5.60 -18.33
CA TYR A 33 -4.44 4.26 -18.42
C TYR A 33 -3.79 3.52 -19.61
N GLY A 34 -3.24 2.33 -19.37
CA GLY A 34 -2.54 1.54 -20.41
C GLY A 34 -1.00 1.55 -20.36
N ASP A 35 -0.38 2.23 -19.39
CA ASP A 35 1.07 2.12 -19.19
C ASP A 35 1.50 0.68 -18.83
N ASP A 36 2.51 0.17 -19.53
CA ASP A 36 3.16 -1.10 -19.20
C ASP A 36 4.18 -0.88 -18.07
N TRP A 37 3.72 -1.06 -16.84
CA TRP A 37 4.51 -0.88 -15.61
C TRP A 37 5.79 -1.73 -15.58
N ASN A 38 5.80 -2.86 -16.29
CA ASN A 38 6.93 -3.76 -16.35
C ASN A 38 8.03 -3.28 -17.31
N LYS A 39 7.75 -2.30 -18.17
CA LYS A 39 8.76 -1.67 -19.04
C LYS A 39 9.45 -0.46 -18.41
N LEU A 40 8.93 0.06 -17.30
CA LEU A 40 9.52 1.21 -16.61
C LEU A 40 10.88 0.84 -15.98
N SER A 41 11.82 1.78 -16.03
CA SER A 41 12.98 1.78 -15.11
C SER A 41 12.51 2.06 -13.68
N MET A 42 13.35 1.75 -12.67
CA MET A 42 13.01 2.02 -11.27
C MET A 42 12.72 3.50 -11.04
N LYS A 43 13.51 4.39 -11.64
CA LYS A 43 13.30 5.83 -11.56
C LYS A 43 11.91 6.24 -12.07
N GLN A 44 11.56 5.81 -13.28
CA GLN A 44 10.24 6.12 -13.86
C GLN A 44 9.09 5.47 -13.08
N PHE A 45 9.33 4.29 -12.52
CA PHE A 45 8.38 3.64 -11.65
C PHE A 45 8.10 4.48 -10.40
N LEU A 46 9.14 4.93 -9.69
CA LEU A 46 8.99 5.75 -8.48
C LEU A 46 8.38 7.12 -8.78
N GLU A 47 8.66 7.71 -9.95
CA GLU A 47 8.01 8.94 -10.41
C GLU A 47 6.49 8.76 -10.64
N LYS A 48 6.02 7.55 -10.95
CA LYS A 48 4.60 7.24 -11.19
C LYS A 48 3.88 6.64 -9.98
N ASP A 49 4.50 5.69 -9.28
CA ASP A 49 3.96 5.02 -8.09
C ASP A 49 3.99 5.93 -6.86
N GLY A 50 5.01 6.79 -6.77
CA GLY A 50 5.30 7.60 -5.60
C GLY A 50 6.59 7.18 -4.91
N ASN A 51 7.31 8.18 -4.39
CA ASN A 51 8.45 7.97 -3.50
C ASN A 51 8.07 8.30 -2.05
N TYR A 52 9.00 8.04 -1.14
CA TYR A 52 8.80 8.30 0.28
C TYR A 52 8.56 9.78 0.56
N GLU A 53 9.36 10.68 -0.02
CA GLU A 53 9.30 12.12 0.24
C GLU A 53 7.93 12.71 -0.13
N THR A 54 7.35 12.23 -1.23
CA THR A 54 6.05 12.67 -1.73
C THR A 54 4.92 12.21 -0.80
N PHE A 55 5.00 10.97 -0.31
CA PHE A 55 3.93 10.29 0.43
C PHE A 55 4.23 10.03 1.91
N SER A 56 5.21 10.72 2.50
CA SER A 56 5.66 10.45 3.87
C SER A 56 4.53 10.54 4.91
N SER A 57 3.67 11.55 4.80
CA SER A 57 2.51 11.72 5.70
C SER A 57 1.41 10.68 5.52
N TYR A 58 1.36 10.01 4.37
CA TYR A 58 0.50 8.86 4.08
C TYR A 58 1.12 7.57 4.61
N ILE A 59 2.41 7.34 4.33
CA ILE A 59 3.15 6.16 4.75
C ILE A 59 3.19 6.06 6.28
N GLN A 60 3.40 7.19 6.97
CA GLN A 60 3.43 7.30 8.43
C GLN A 60 2.04 7.57 9.05
N ALA A 61 0.98 7.53 8.26
CA ALA A 61 -0.37 7.81 8.75
C ALA A 61 -0.90 6.75 9.74
N PRO A 62 -0.62 5.44 9.56
CA PRO A 62 -1.07 4.42 10.51
C PRO A 62 -0.49 4.69 11.91
N PRO A 63 -1.30 4.62 12.98
CA PRO A 63 -0.77 4.70 14.33
C PRO A 63 0.06 3.46 14.66
N ASP A 64 0.99 3.63 15.62
CA ASP A 64 1.86 2.59 16.18
C ASP A 64 1.05 1.55 16.98
N ASN A 65 0.32 0.70 16.26
CA ASN A 65 -0.40 -0.46 16.76
C ASN A 65 -0.12 -1.65 15.83
N GLU A 66 -0.24 -2.86 16.37
CA GLU A 66 -0.21 -4.05 15.54
C GLU A 66 -1.60 -4.30 14.90
N TYR A 67 -1.59 -4.76 13.65
CA TYR A 67 -2.77 -5.08 12.87
C TYR A 67 -2.76 -6.55 12.48
N ASP A 68 -3.92 -7.22 12.62
CA ASP A 68 -4.12 -8.60 12.15
C ASP A 68 -4.11 -8.68 10.61
N ALA A 69 -4.56 -7.60 9.95
CA ALA A 69 -4.64 -7.50 8.51
C ALA A 69 -4.30 -6.09 8.03
N ILE A 70 -3.48 -5.99 6.98
CA ILE A 70 -3.13 -4.73 6.32
C ILE A 70 -3.35 -4.89 4.81
N LEU A 71 -3.98 -3.91 4.17
CA LEU A 71 -4.15 -3.86 2.71
C LEU A 71 -3.38 -2.65 2.16
N ILE A 72 -2.47 -2.90 1.23
CA ILE A 72 -1.74 -1.89 0.47
C ILE A 72 -2.31 -1.82 -0.95
N ASP A 73 -3.21 -0.86 -1.15
CA ASP A 73 -3.82 -0.58 -2.45
C ASP A 73 -3.84 0.93 -2.77
N GLY A 74 -2.71 1.58 -2.51
CA GLY A 74 -2.51 3.00 -2.76
C GLY A 74 -1.25 3.27 -3.56
N ARG A 75 -0.65 4.43 -3.30
CA ARG A 75 0.64 4.86 -3.84
C ARG A 75 1.79 4.43 -2.94
N SER A 76 3.01 4.52 -3.45
CA SER A 76 4.25 4.22 -2.71
C SER A 76 4.22 2.85 -2.01
N ARG A 77 3.68 1.82 -2.66
CA ARG A 77 3.35 0.53 -1.99
C ARG A 77 4.57 -0.14 -1.37
N ILE A 78 5.74 -0.01 -2.01
CA ILE A 78 7.02 -0.51 -1.49
C ILE A 78 7.38 0.17 -0.16
N TYR A 79 7.17 1.48 -0.06
CA TYR A 79 7.49 2.23 1.15
C TYR A 79 6.46 2.00 2.26
N CYS A 80 5.19 1.77 1.92
CA CYS A 80 4.20 1.30 2.89
C CYS A 80 4.61 -0.05 3.50
N ALA A 81 4.98 -1.03 2.66
CA ALA A 81 5.44 -2.33 3.13
C ALA A 81 6.69 -2.19 4.03
N ARG A 82 7.67 -1.39 3.60
CA ARG A 82 8.85 -1.11 4.42
C ARG A 82 8.48 -0.49 5.77
N HIS A 83 7.59 0.51 5.80
CA HIS A 83 7.18 1.15 7.05
C HIS A 83 6.52 0.17 8.02
N ILE A 84 5.63 -0.70 7.51
CA ILE A 84 5.00 -1.77 8.28
C ILE A 84 6.06 -2.69 8.91
N TYR A 85 7.09 -3.06 8.17
CA TYR A 85 8.18 -3.89 8.67
C TYR A 85 9.02 -3.15 9.72
N ASP A 86 9.50 -1.96 9.40
CA ASP A 86 10.40 -1.16 10.24
C ASP A 86 9.76 -0.79 11.60
N HIS A 87 8.43 -0.67 11.66
CA HIS A 87 7.68 -0.29 12.87
C HIS A 87 6.86 -1.44 13.48
N ASN A 88 7.08 -2.68 13.01
CA ASN A 88 6.39 -3.86 13.50
C ASN A 88 4.84 -3.72 13.52
N LEU A 89 4.25 -3.16 12.47
CA LEU A 89 2.80 -2.90 12.44
C LEU A 89 1.98 -4.15 12.11
N LEU A 90 2.59 -5.22 11.58
CA LEU A 90 1.87 -6.46 11.31
C LEU A 90 2.01 -7.42 12.50
N ALA A 91 0.89 -7.76 13.13
CA ALA A 91 0.86 -8.68 14.27
C ALA A 91 1.46 -10.05 13.92
N ASP A 92 1.91 -10.79 14.92
CA ASP A 92 2.33 -12.18 14.76
C ASP A 92 1.17 -13.03 14.22
N GLY A 93 1.41 -13.73 13.10
CA GLY A 93 0.37 -14.47 12.40
C GLY A 93 -0.61 -13.61 11.61
N GLY A 94 -0.43 -12.28 11.57
CA GLY A 94 -1.17 -11.35 10.73
C GLY A 94 -0.89 -11.53 9.23
N ARG A 95 -1.67 -10.83 8.40
CA ARG A 95 -1.55 -10.88 6.93
C ARG A 95 -1.51 -9.51 6.28
N MET A 96 -0.60 -9.35 5.32
CA MET A 96 -0.55 -8.16 4.47
C MET A 96 -1.02 -8.52 3.06
N LEU A 97 -1.87 -7.71 2.45
CA LEU A 97 -2.31 -7.85 1.07
C LEU A 97 -1.74 -6.71 0.25
N VAL A 98 -1.15 -7.02 -0.91
CA VAL A 98 -0.62 -6.01 -1.83
C VAL A 98 -1.29 -6.19 -3.19
N HIS A 99 -1.94 -5.13 -3.66
CA HIS A 99 -2.60 -5.11 -4.96
C HIS A 99 -1.62 -4.74 -6.08
N ASP A 100 -1.92 -5.16 -7.32
CA ASP A 100 -1.07 -5.06 -8.51
C ASP A 100 0.34 -5.67 -8.33
N TYR A 101 0.50 -6.70 -7.49
CA TYR A 101 1.82 -7.27 -7.17
C TYR A 101 2.54 -7.88 -8.39
N ASP A 102 1.82 -8.14 -9.47
CA ASP A 102 2.36 -8.55 -10.77
C ASP A 102 3.28 -7.49 -11.43
N ARG A 103 3.36 -6.27 -10.88
CA ARG A 103 4.34 -5.25 -11.29
C ARG A 103 5.71 -5.58 -10.72
N LYS A 104 6.71 -5.72 -11.60
CA LYS A 104 8.05 -6.24 -11.27
C LYS A 104 8.75 -5.55 -10.09
N TRP A 105 8.50 -4.26 -9.90
CA TRP A 105 9.18 -3.49 -8.85
C TRP A 105 8.62 -3.80 -7.46
N TYR A 106 7.38 -4.29 -7.33
CA TYR A 106 6.83 -4.69 -6.04
C TYR A 106 7.43 -5.98 -5.49
N HIS A 107 8.14 -6.78 -6.29
CA HIS A 107 8.90 -7.94 -5.78
C HIS A 107 9.97 -7.56 -4.75
N SER A 108 10.40 -6.28 -4.68
CA SER A 108 11.29 -5.84 -3.60
C SER A 108 10.67 -5.95 -2.20
N ILE A 109 9.34 -6.04 -2.10
CA ILE A 109 8.63 -6.29 -0.84
C ILE A 109 9.04 -7.63 -0.22
N GLU A 110 9.49 -8.58 -1.04
CA GLU A 110 9.92 -9.91 -0.61
C GLU A 110 11.15 -9.91 0.30
N ILE A 111 11.86 -8.77 0.40
CA ILE A 111 12.96 -8.57 1.34
C ILE A 111 12.45 -8.65 2.79
N TRP A 112 11.22 -8.19 3.04
CA TRP A 112 10.63 -8.07 4.38
C TRP A 112 9.52 -9.08 4.65
N PHE A 113 8.82 -9.49 3.59
CA PHE A 113 7.64 -10.35 3.68
C PHE A 113 7.75 -11.55 2.74
N GLU A 114 7.05 -12.63 3.06
CA GLU A 114 6.98 -13.83 2.22
C GLU A 114 5.62 -13.89 1.53
N PRO A 115 5.55 -13.98 0.19
CA PRO A 115 4.29 -14.18 -0.52
C PRO A 115 3.77 -15.59 -0.26
N ILE A 116 2.49 -15.71 0.11
CA ILE A 116 1.84 -16.99 0.42
C ILE A 116 1.00 -17.47 -0.77
N TYR A 117 0.08 -16.63 -1.24
CA TYR A 117 -0.78 -16.95 -2.37
C TYR A 117 -1.23 -15.68 -3.08
N SER A 118 -1.64 -15.80 -4.34
CA SER A 118 -2.22 -14.70 -5.12
C SER A 118 -3.61 -15.08 -5.63
N VAL A 119 -4.51 -14.11 -5.68
CA VAL A 119 -5.78 -14.17 -6.40
C VAL A 119 -5.81 -12.99 -7.35
N ASP A 120 -5.86 -13.27 -8.65
CA ASP A 120 -5.65 -12.28 -9.71
C ASP A 120 -4.37 -11.47 -9.46
N ARG A 121 -4.50 -10.15 -9.26
CA ARG A 121 -3.38 -9.22 -9.06
C ARG A 121 -3.18 -8.85 -7.58
N LEU A 122 -3.92 -9.49 -6.66
CA LEU A 122 -3.82 -9.30 -5.23
C LEU A 122 -3.01 -10.45 -4.61
N THR A 123 -1.96 -10.12 -3.88
CA THR A 123 -1.08 -11.12 -3.24
C THR A 123 -1.12 -11.00 -1.74
N LEU A 124 -1.29 -12.14 -1.06
CA LEU A 124 -1.21 -12.28 0.39
C LEU A 124 0.23 -12.54 0.82
N PHE A 125 0.65 -11.86 1.88
CA PHE A 125 1.97 -11.97 2.49
C PHE A 125 1.88 -12.28 3.99
N ARG A 126 2.91 -12.95 4.50
CA ARG A 126 3.25 -12.98 5.93
C ARG A 126 4.59 -12.30 6.18
N LYS A 127 4.82 -11.88 7.42
CA LYS A 127 6.13 -11.43 7.88
C LYS A 127 7.15 -12.58 7.77
N ARG A 128 8.39 -12.27 7.36
CA ARG A 128 9.51 -13.22 7.40
C ARG A 128 10.07 -13.38 8.81
#